data_AF-A0A9D1N6A2-F1
#
_entry.id   AF-A0A9D1N6A2-F1
#
_cell.length_a   1.000
_cell.length_b   1.000
_cell.length_c   1.000
_cell.angle_alpha   90.00
_cell.angle_beta   90.00
_cell.angle_gamma   90.00
#
_symmetry.space_group_name_H-M   'P 1'
#
loop_
_entity.id
_entity.type
_entity.pdbx_description
1 polymer ?
#
loop_
_entity_poly.entity_id
_entity_poly.type
_entity_poly.pdbx_seq_one_letter_code
_entity_poly.pdbx_strand_id
1 'polypeptide(L)' 'MKEKKMKSWVMVRPRKPKEWIIFALMVASLLFTISPVVNIFNKPILFLGLPLMLWMAIGALLVVIIVLTIAYRWGVH' A
#
# COMPACT_ATOMS: atom_id res chain seq x y z
N MET A 1 -18.34 23.86 -25.00
CA MET A 1 -17.85 22.60 -24.39
C MET A 1 -18.44 22.47 -23.00
N LYS A 2 -19.29 21.46 -22.73
CA LYS A 2 -19.74 21.16 -21.36
C LYS A 2 -18.60 20.42 -20.66
N GLU A 3 -17.94 21.06 -19.70
CA GLU A 3 -17.01 20.37 -18.80
C GLU A 3 -17.75 19.22 -18.11
N LYS A 4 -17.32 18.00 -18.42
CA LYS A 4 -17.85 16.79 -17.80
C LYS A 4 -17.34 16.77 -16.37
N LYS A 5 -18.12 17.33 -15.43
CA LYS A 5 -17.86 17.23 -13.98
C LYS A 5 -17.75 15.75 -13.61
N MET A 6 -16.53 15.25 -13.49
CA MET A 6 -16.29 13.91 -12.95
C MET A 6 -16.73 13.92 -11.50
N LYS A 7 -17.65 13.01 -11.14
CA LYS A 7 -18.07 12.82 -9.74
C LYS A 7 -16.81 12.49 -8.92
N SER A 8 -16.62 13.14 -7.78
CA SER A 8 -15.41 12.96 -6.94
C SER A 8 -15.25 11.54 -6.37
N TRP A 9 -16.29 10.72 -6.49
CA TRP A 9 -16.35 9.34 -6.01
C TRP A 9 -16.20 8.29 -7.12
N VAL A 10 -15.44 8.60 -8.18
CA VAL A 10 -15.05 7.55 -9.14
C VAL A 10 -13.89 6.77 -8.54
N MET A 11 -14.22 5.75 -7.73
CA MET A 11 -13.26 4.69 -7.42
C MET A 11 -12.93 3.99 -8.73
N VAL A 12 -11.70 4.17 -9.23
CA VAL A 12 -11.23 3.55 -10.46
C VAL A 12 -11.06 2.06 -10.17
N ARG A 13 -12.12 1.27 -10.43
CA ARG A 13 -12.07 -0.19 -10.31
C ARG A 13 -11.05 -0.72 -11.33
N PRO A 14 -10.12 -1.62 -10.93
CA PRO A 14 -9.27 -2.34 -11.87
C PRO A 14 -10.14 -3.13 -12.88
N ARG A 15 -9.91 -2.88 -14.17
CA ARG A 15 -10.67 -3.47 -15.28
C ARG A 15 -9.97 -4.69 -15.87
N LYS A 16 -8.64 -4.77 -15.75
CA LYS A 16 -7.83 -5.87 -16.27
C LYS A 16 -7.38 -6.81 -15.14
N PRO A 17 -7.15 -8.11 -15.42
CA PRO A 17 -6.66 -9.05 -14.40
C PRO A 17 -5.31 -8.63 -13.80
N LYS A 18 -4.42 -8.03 -14.62
CA LYS A 18 -3.13 -7.49 -14.15
C LYS A 18 -3.30 -6.36 -13.12
N GLU A 19 -4.28 -5.49 -13.32
CA GLU A 19 -4.57 -4.37 -12.41
C GLU A 19 -5.12 -4.88 -11.07
N TRP A 20 -5.92 -5.95 -11.09
CA TRP A 20 -6.38 -6.63 -9.87
C TRP A 20 -5.24 -7.24 -9.05
N ILE A 21 -4.24 -7.82 -9.70
CA ILE A 21 -3.05 -8.37 -9.03
C ILE A 21 -2.27 -7.26 -8.34
N ILE A 22 -2.03 -6.14 -9.03
CA ILE A 22 -1.34 -4.98 -8.46
C ILE A 22 -2.15 -4.37 -7.31
N PHE A 23 -3.47 -4.24 -7.48
CA PHE A 23 -4.36 -3.75 -6.43
C PHE A 23 -4.32 -4.66 -5.19
N ALA A 24 -4.41 -5.98 -5.37
CA ALA A 24 -4.32 -6.94 -4.28
C ALA A 24 -2.96 -6.89 -3.57
N LEU A 25 -1.85 -6.76 -4.32
CA LEU A 25 -0.50 -6.59 -3.76
C LEU A 25 -0.37 -5.30 -2.94
N MET A 26 -0.91 -4.19 -3.44
CA MET A 26 -0.97 -2.92 -2.71
C MET A 26 -1.76 -3.07 -1.40
N VAL A 27 -2.97 -3.63 -1.46
CA VAL A 27 -3.81 -3.85 -0.27
C VAL A 27 -3.12 -4.79 0.72
N ALA A 28 -2.52 -5.88 0.24
CA ALA A 28 -1.78 -6.83 1.08
C ALA A 28 -0.59 -6.17 1.77
N SER A 29 0.19 -5.34 1.05
CA SER A 29 1.32 -4.60 1.64
C SER A 29 0.86 -3.65 2.75
N LEU A 30 -0.29 -2.99 2.56
CA LEU A 30 -0.86 -2.07 3.53
C LEU A 30 -1.33 -2.82 4.80
N LEU A 31 -2.07 -3.91 4.62
CA LEU A 31 -2.55 -4.76 5.72
C LEU A 31 -1.39 -5.42 6.49
N PHE A 32 -0.36 -5.87 5.77
CA PHE A 32 0.85 -6.41 6.37
C PHE A 32 1.65 -5.36 7.14
N THR A 33 1.52 -4.08 6.81
CA THR A 33 2.16 -3.03 7.60
C THR A 33 1.35 -2.74 8.88
N ILE A 34 0.01 -2.73 8.78
CA ILE A 34 -0.89 -2.42 9.90
C ILE A 34 -0.94 -3.55 10.94
N SER A 35 -1.04 -4.80 10.50
CA SER A 35 -1.19 -5.96 11.40
C SER A 35 -0.06 -6.14 12.44
N PRO A 36 1.24 -6.16 12.07
CA PRO A 36 2.34 -6.26 13.02
C PRO A 36 2.50 -4.98 13.84
N VAL A 37 2.20 -3.79 13.29
CA VAL A 37 2.14 -2.54 14.04
C VAL A 37 1.14 -2.70 15.20
N VAL A 38 -0.11 -3.09 14.92
CA VAL A 38 -1.13 -3.27 15.97
C VAL A 38 -0.71 -4.32 17.01
N ASN A 39 -0.09 -5.42 16.59
CA ASN A 39 0.26 -6.51 17.51
C ASN A 39 1.53 -6.20 18.36
N ILE A 40 2.50 -5.46 17.80
CA ILE A 40 3.71 -5.02 18.51
C ILE A 40 3.39 -3.86 19.47
N PHE A 41 2.52 -2.91 19.07
CA PHE A 41 2.12 -1.80 19.94
C PHE A 41 1.12 -2.18 21.02
N ASN A 42 0.46 -3.33 20.91
CA ASN A 42 -0.36 -3.85 22.00
C ASN A 42 0.49 -4.37 23.18
N LYS A 43 1.81 -4.53 22.99
CA LYS A 43 2.75 -4.80 24.09
C LYS A 43 3.56 -3.52 24.37
N PRO A 44 3.54 -2.98 25.59
CA PRO A 44 4.17 -1.70 25.90
C PRO A 44 5.69 -1.89 26.03
N ILE A 45 6.40 -2.02 24.90
CA ILE A 45 7.86 -2.08 24.86
C ILE A 45 8.37 -0.67 24.52
N LEU A 46 8.39 0.19 25.55
CA LEU A 46 8.69 1.62 25.45
C LEU A 46 10.10 1.95 24.90
N PHE A 47 11.07 1.05 25.02
CA PHE A 47 12.48 1.34 24.67
C PHE A 47 12.88 0.96 23.24
N LEU A 48 12.24 -0.05 22.65
CA LEU A 48 12.53 -0.53 21.30
C LEU A 48 11.47 -0.10 20.27
N GLY A 49 10.37 0.51 20.70
CA GLY A 49 9.25 0.89 19.83
C GLY A 49 9.66 1.80 18.68
N LEU A 50 10.39 2.90 18.95
CA LEU A 50 10.81 3.86 17.93
C LEU A 50 11.78 3.27 16.88
N PRO A 51 12.87 2.59 17.28
CA PRO A 51 13.75 1.90 16.32
C PRO A 51 13.03 0.85 15.48
N LEU A 52 12.14 0.06 16.08
CA LEU A 52 11.34 -0.94 15.36
C LEU A 52 10.36 -0.29 14.37
N MET A 53 9.71 0.83 14.73
CA MET A 53 8.84 1.57 13.81
C MET A 53 9.60 2.05 12.58
N LEU A 54 10.79 2.62 12.78
CA LEU A 54 11.63 3.09 11.67
C LEU A 54 12.04 1.92 10.77
N TRP A 55 12.45 0.80 11.35
CA TRP A 55 12.83 -0.39 10.58
C TRP A 55 11.65 -0.94 9.76
N MET A 56 10.47 -1.03 10.39
CA MET A 56 9.23 -1.46 9.72
C MET A 56 8.81 -0.49 8.61
N ALA A 57 8.97 0.82 8.82
CA ALA A 57 8.68 1.84 7.82
C ALA A 57 9.60 1.72 6.60
N ILE A 58 10.91 1.49 6.81
CA ILE A 58 11.87 1.24 5.72
C ILE A 58 11.48 -0.02 4.94
N GLY A 59 11.14 -1.11 5.64
CA GLY A 59 10.66 -2.34 5.01
C GLY A 59 9.41 -2.14 4.16
N ALA A 60 8.42 -1.41 4.69
CA ALA A 60 7.18 -1.09 3.99
C ALA A 60 7.45 -0.24 2.73
N LEU A 61 8.35 0.76 2.83
CA LEU A 61 8.76 1.57 1.69
C LEU A 61 9.35 0.71 0.57
N LEU A 62 10.25 -0.21 0.89
CA LEU A 62 10.87 -1.11 -0.07
C LEU A 62 9.83 -2.01 -0.76
N VAL A 63 8.89 -2.57 -0.01
CA VAL A 63 7.80 -3.39 -0.56
C VAL A 63 6.95 -2.58 -1.53
N VAL A 64 6.57 -1.36 -1.16
CA VAL A 64 5.77 -0.48 -2.03
C VAL A 64 6.53 -0.13 -3.31
N ILE A 65 7.83 0.19 -3.23
CA ILE A 65 8.67 0.47 -4.40
C ILE A 65 8.72 -0.75 -5.34
N ILE A 66 8.84 -1.96 -4.81
CA ILE A 66 8.83 -3.19 -5.62
C ILE A 66 7.49 -3.35 -6.34
N VAL A 67 6.37 -3.20 -5.63
CA VAL A 67 5.02 -3.32 -6.21
C VAL A 67 4.81 -2.29 -7.31
N LEU A 68 5.22 -1.04 -7.08
CA LEU A 68 5.17 0.02 -8.09
C LEU A 68 6.05 -0.29 -9.29
N THR A 69 7.27 -0.79 -9.08
CA THR A 69 8.17 -1.17 -10.17
C THR A 69 7.57 -2.27 -11.05
N ILE A 70 6.90 -3.26 -10.44
CA ILE A 70 6.20 -4.31 -11.18
C ILE A 70 5.01 -3.71 -11.95
N ALA A 71 4.22 -2.82 -11.33
CA ALA A 71 3.11 -2.14 -11.97
C ALA A 71 3.56 -1.35 -13.21
N TYR A 72 4.64 -0.58 -13.10
CA TYR A 72 5.25 0.16 -14.20
C TYR A 72 5.73 -0.77 -15.32
N ARG A 73 6.43 -1.86 -14.98
CA ARG A 73 6.88 -2.85 -15.98
C ARG A 73 5.73 -3.56 -16.70
N TRP A 74 4.57 -3.69 -16.04
CA TRP A 74 3.40 -4.33 -16.62
C TRP A 74 2.47 -3.37 -17.36
N GLY A 75 2.82 -2.08 -17.42
CA GLY A 75 2.01 -1.06 -18.09
C GLY A 75 0.67 -0.80 -17.38
N VAL A 76 0.62 -1.06 -16.07
CA VAL A 76 -0.53 -0.77 -15.23
C VAL A 76 -0.38 0.67 -14.74
N HIS A 77 -1.17 1.58 -15.31
CA HIS A 77 -1.16 3.01 -15.04
C HIS A 77 -2.56 3.49 -14.68
#